data_AF-A0A964BV51-F1
#
_entry.id   AF-A0A964BV51-F1
#
_cell.length_a   1.000
_cell.length_b   1.000
_cell.length_c   1.000
_cell.angle_alpha   90.00
_cell.angle_beta   90.00
_cell.angle_gamma   90.00
#
_symmetry.space_group_name_H-M   'P 1'
#
loop_
_entity.id
_entity.type
_entity.pdbx_description
1 polymer ?
#
loop_
_entity_poly.entity_id
_entity_poly.type
_entity_poly.pdbx_seq_one_letter_code
_entity_poly.pdbx_strand_id
1 'polypeptide(L)' 'MSSRNNNNNSVPLVKIVYSTVKINGKIELVPMEWYADGSVKKIER' A
#
# COMPACT_ATOMS: atom_id res chain seq x y z
N MET A 1 17.89 -6.41 33.84
CA MET A 1 18.21 -6.31 32.40
C MET A 1 16.90 -6.35 31.63
N SER A 2 16.43 -5.21 31.15
CA SER A 2 15.24 -5.16 30.30
C SER A 2 15.67 -5.44 28.86
N SER A 3 15.39 -6.65 28.37
CA SER A 3 15.46 -6.96 26.94
C SER A 3 14.38 -6.14 26.25
N ARG A 4 14.74 -4.92 25.82
CA ARG A 4 13.94 -4.05 24.99
C ARG A 4 13.73 -4.80 23.67
N ASN A 5 12.58 -5.46 23.55
CA ASN A 5 12.20 -6.16 22.34
C ASN A 5 12.13 -5.11 21.22
N ASN A 6 13.18 -5.03 20.43
CA ASN A 6 13.33 -4.08 19.35
C ASN A 6 12.55 -4.64 18.17
N ASN A 7 11.22 -4.61 18.28
CA ASN A 7 10.30 -4.83 17.19
C ASN A 7 10.41 -3.64 16.23
N ASN A 8 11.53 -3.61 15.50
CA ASN A 8 11.69 -2.93 14.22
C ASN A 8 10.72 -3.59 13.22
N ASN A 9 9.42 -3.40 13.45
CA ASN A 9 8.46 -3.57 12.40
C ASN A 9 8.64 -2.33 11.53
N SER A 10 9.62 -2.39 10.63
CA SER A 10 9.79 -1.45 9.53
C SER A 10 8.61 -1.65 8.59
N VAL A 11 7.40 -1.30 9.05
CA VAL A 11 6.25 -1.17 8.17
C VAL A 11 6.66 -0.07 7.20
N PRO A 12 6.82 -0.36 5.90
CA PRO A 12 7.10 0.68 4.95
C PRO A 12 6.00 1.74 5.12
N LEU A 13 6.35 3.03 5.07
CA LEU A 13 5.35 4.10 5.06
C LEU A 13 4.54 3.93 3.78
N VAL A 14 3.44 3.18 3.86
CA VAL A 14 2.53 2.89 2.75
C VAL A 14 1.33 3.81 2.88
N LYS A 15 1.04 4.54 1.80
CA LYS A 15 -0.20 5.31 1.66
C LYS A 15 -1.16 4.54 0.76
N ILE A 16 -2.38 4.32 1.23
CA ILE A 16 -3.45 3.76 0.40
C ILE A 16 -3.96 4.86 -0.54
N VAL A 17 -3.90 4.59 -1.84
CA VAL A 17 -4.40 5.46 -2.91
C VAL A 17 -5.38 4.69 -3.78
N TYR A 18 -6.17 5.39 -4.58
CA TYR A 18 -7.13 4.79 -5.50
C TYR A 18 -6.78 5.18 -6.92
N SER A 19 -6.77 4.18 -7.80
CA SER A 19 -6.66 4.38 -9.24
C SER A 19 -8.02 4.15 -9.89
N THR A 20 -8.38 5.04 -10.82
CA THR A 20 -9.57 4.89 -11.65
C THR A 20 -9.23 4.02 -12.86
N VAL A 21 -9.91 2.89 -13.00
CA VAL A 21 -9.76 1.99 -14.15
C VAL A 21 -11.10 1.84 -14.86
N LYS A 22 -11.06 1.70 -16.19
CA LYS A 22 -12.26 1.47 -17.00
C LYS A 22 -12.36 -0.01 -17.33
N ILE A 23 -13.35 -0.69 -16.75
CA ILE A 23 -13.62 -2.12 -16.98
C ILE A 23 -15.01 -2.25 -17.59
N ASN A 24 -15.12 -2.85 -18.78
CA ASN A 24 -16.39 -3.04 -19.49
C ASN A 24 -17.25 -1.77 -19.60
N GLY A 25 -16.60 -0.61 -19.80
CA GLY A 25 -17.28 0.68 -19.91
C GLY A 25 -17.66 1.35 -18.59
N LYS A 26 -17.48 0.67 -17.44
CA LYS A 26 -17.69 1.23 -16.09
C LYS A 26 -16.37 1.72 -15.51
N ILE A 27 -16.44 2.83 -14.76
CA ILE A 27 -15.30 3.34 -13.99
C ILE A 27 -15.32 2.64 -12.63
N GLU A 28 -14.21 1.99 -12.29
CA GLU A 28 -14.01 1.33 -10.99
C GLU A 28 -12.82 1.95 -10.28
N LEU A 29 -12.91 2.03 -8.95
CA LEU A 29 -11.83 2.48 -8.09
C LEU A 29 -11.09 1.25 -7.54
N VAL A 30 -9.82 1.12 -7.91
CA VAL A 30 -8.96 0.03 -7.45
C VAL A 30 -8.00 0.58 -6.40
N PRO A 31 -7.97 0.00 -5.18
CA PRO A 31 -7.04 0.42 -4.15
C PRO A 31 -5.62 -0.06 -4.49
N MET A 32 -4.65 0.80 -4.22
CA MET A 32 -3.24 0.55 -4.43
C MET A 32 -2.42 1.05 -3.24
N GLU A 33 -1.27 0.43 -3.06
CA GLU A 33 -0.26 0.81 -2.09
C GLU A 33 0.76 1.72 -2.77
N TRP A 34 0.92 2.93 -2.24
CA TRP A 34 1.95 3.85 -2.66
C TRP A 34 3.05 3.92 -1.61
N TYR A 35 4.28 3.63 -2.04
CA TYR A 35 5.45 3.54 -1.18
C TYR A 35 6.28 4.84 -1.25
N ALA A 36 7.12 5.04 -0.23
CA ALA A 36 7.97 6.24 -0.13
C ALA A 36 8.99 6.38 -1.27
N ASP A 37 9.34 5.29 -1.95
CA ASP A 37 10.21 5.27 -3.14
C ASP A 37 9.47 5.70 -4.43
N GLY A 38 8.18 6.00 -4.34
CA GLY A 38 7.33 6.36 -5.46
C GLY A 38 6.71 5.16 -6.19
N SER A 39 7.09 3.93 -5.82
CA SER A 39 6.50 2.73 -6.42
C SER A 39 5.04 2.57 -6.01
N VAL A 40 4.23 2.06 -6.93
CA VAL A 40 2.81 1.78 -6.71
C VAL A 40 2.57 0.31 -6.96
N LYS A 41 1.97 -0.39 -6.00
CA LYS A 41 1.56 -1.80 -6.16
C LYS A 41 0.07 -1.94 -6.01
N LYS A 42 -0.51 -2.81 -6.82
CA LYS A 42 -1.90 -3.23 -6.64
C LYS A 42 -1.99 -4.08 -5.36
N ILE A 43 -3.03 -3.86 -4.57
CA ILE A 43 -3.33 -4.76 -3.45
C ILE A 43 -3.86 -6.06 -4.05
N GLU A 44 -3.01 -7.08 -4.11
CA GLU A 44 -3.44 -8.45 -4.43
C GLU A 44 -4.00 -9.07 -3.14
N ARG A 45 -5.22 -9.61 -3.24
CA ARG A 45 -5.90 -10.34 -2.15
C ARG A 45 -5.49 -11.80 -2.15
#